data_AF-A0A3A4YMP6-F1
#
_entry.id   AF-A0A3A4YMP6-F1
#
_cell.length_a   1.000
_cell.length_b   1.000
_cell.length_c   1.000
_cell.angle_alpha   90.00
_cell.angle_beta   90.00
_cell.angle_gamma   90.00
#
_symmetry.space_group_name_H-M   'P 1'
#
loop_
_entity.id
_entity.type
_entity.pdbx_description
1 polymer ?
#
loop_
_entity_poly.entity_id
_entity_poly.type
_entity_poly.pdbx_seq_one_letter_code
_entity_poly.pdbx_strand_id
1 'polypeptide(L)'
;MLFSLFIILFHSLLNPANETLWGRLGWEGFIYGSIVALRLTGIVALAQLFLMTTLPQEIFRLFSSWHRDLGLIMLLLLDLLPVLLEEMEITAQAQQTRGLSWNNLVSKIRAYLAMIIPVVIKSLNRAHGMAYLLYLRGYGEDVQKQPAGDTFLPIRAKKGYRWLAAVSVSFFIVNLALLIQYRLL
;
A
#
# COMPACT_ATOMS: atom_id res chain seq x y z
N MET A 1 11.15 -3.23 -16.18
CA MET A 1 12.06 -3.54 -17.31
C MET A 1 11.74 -2.74 -18.57
N LEU A 2 10.49 -2.76 -19.08
CA LEU A 2 10.12 -1.91 -20.23
C LEU A 2 10.27 -0.41 -19.91
N PHE A 3 9.82 0.00 -18.73
CA PHE A 3 9.93 1.38 -18.26
C PHE A 3 11.38 1.88 -18.08
N SER A 4 12.27 1.02 -17.56
CA SER A 4 13.69 1.37 -17.39
C SER A 4 14.41 1.52 -18.73
N LEU A 5 14.06 0.70 -19.73
CA LEU A 5 14.63 0.78 -21.08
C LEU A 5 14.18 2.06 -21.80
N PHE A 6 12.92 2.47 -21.61
CA PHE A 6 12.40 3.74 -22.10
C PHE A 6 13.16 4.94 -21.50
N ILE A 7 13.45 4.93 -20.19
CA ILE A 7 14.19 6.00 -19.52
C ILE A 7 15.63 6.14 -20.04
N ILE A 8 16.32 5.01 -20.27
CA ILE A 8 17.68 5.00 -20.82
C ILE A 8 17.68 5.58 -22.23
N LEU A 9 16.75 5.14 -23.09
CA LEU A 9 16.60 5.69 -24.45
C LEU A 9 16.30 7.19 -24.42
N PHE A 10 15.39 7.63 -23.55
CA PHE A 10 14.99 9.03 -23.45
C PHE A 10 16.16 9.94 -23.03
N HIS A 11 16.92 9.54 -22.00
CA HIS A 11 18.08 10.31 -21.54
C HIS A 11 19.28 10.20 -22.47
N SER A 12 19.44 9.08 -23.18
CA SER A 12 20.49 8.93 -24.20
C SER A 12 20.26 9.84 -25.41
N LEU A 13 18.99 10.12 -25.75
CA LEU A 13 18.63 10.91 -26.94
C LEU A 13 18.39 12.42 -26.67
N LEU A 14 17.90 12.79 -25.49
CA LEU A 14 17.35 14.14 -25.21
C LEU A 14 18.06 14.91 -24.08
N ASN A 15 19.17 14.39 -23.52
CA ASN A 15 19.85 15.08 -22.43
C ASN A 15 20.57 16.35 -22.94
N PRO A 16 20.26 17.56 -22.41
CA PRO A 16 20.85 18.82 -22.88
C PRO A 16 22.33 19.01 -22.51
N ALA A 17 22.90 18.18 -21.63
CA ALA A 17 24.31 18.20 -21.24
C ALA A 17 25.23 17.38 -22.17
N ASN A 18 24.74 16.97 -23.34
CA ASN A 18 25.44 16.02 -24.19
C ASN A 18 26.36 16.74 -25.19
N GLU A 19 27.67 16.76 -24.92
CA GLU A 19 28.63 17.53 -25.73
C GLU A 19 29.04 16.80 -27.02
N THR A 20 28.99 15.46 -27.06
CA THR A 20 29.39 14.68 -28.24
C THR A 20 28.17 14.31 -29.10
N LEU A 21 27.80 15.18 -30.04
CA LEU A 21 26.70 14.95 -30.99
C LEU A 21 27.16 14.24 -32.27
N TRP A 22 27.77 13.06 -32.15
CA TRP A 22 27.96 12.17 -33.31
C TRP A 22 26.81 11.17 -33.38
N GLY A 23 25.76 11.52 -34.14
CA GLY A 23 24.69 10.57 -34.50
C GLY A 23 23.68 10.28 -33.37
N ARG A 24 23.07 11.31 -32.78
CA ARG A 24 21.85 11.24 -31.94
C ARG A 24 21.89 10.37 -30.66
N LEU A 25 23.02 9.77 -30.30
CA LEU A 25 23.18 9.02 -29.04
C LEU A 25 24.31 9.62 -28.23
N GLY A 26 23.96 10.18 -27.08
CA GLY A 26 24.88 10.72 -26.12
C GLY A 26 25.46 9.68 -25.17
N TRP A 27 26.79 9.61 -25.05
CA TRP A 27 27.44 8.70 -24.11
C TRP A 27 27.17 9.13 -22.67
N GLU A 28 27.20 10.44 -22.43
CA GLU A 28 26.89 11.11 -21.19
C GLU A 28 25.41 10.91 -20.81
N GLY A 29 24.51 11.04 -21.79
CA GLY A 29 23.09 10.75 -21.65
C GLY A 29 22.77 9.29 -21.36
N PHE A 30 23.51 8.35 -21.95
CA PHE A 30 23.36 6.92 -21.70
C PHE A 30 23.78 6.54 -20.28
N ILE A 31 24.93 7.04 -19.80
CA ILE A 31 25.41 6.81 -18.44
C ILE A 31 24.41 7.37 -17.43
N TYR A 32 23.97 8.60 -17.64
CA TYR A 32 22.98 9.24 -16.76
C TYR A 32 21.65 8.48 -16.76
N GLY A 33 21.15 8.09 -17.94
CA GLY A 33 19.94 7.28 -18.08
C GLY A 33 20.03 5.93 -17.38
N SER A 34 21.20 5.27 -17.45
CA SER A 34 21.46 4.00 -16.77
C SER A 34 21.42 4.14 -15.24
N ILE A 35 22.02 5.21 -14.70
CA ILE A 35 21.98 5.52 -13.27
C ILE A 35 20.54 5.76 -12.79
N VAL A 36 19.75 6.54 -13.54
CA VAL A 36 18.33 6.81 -13.21
C VAL A 36 17.48 5.54 -13.31
N ALA A 37 17.70 4.72 -14.33
CA ALA A 37 16.99 3.46 -14.52
C ALA A 37 17.30 2.45 -13.40
N LEU A 38 18.57 2.36 -12.97
CA LEU A 38 18.99 1.52 -11.85
C LEU A 38 18.34 1.99 -10.54
N ARG A 39 18.28 3.31 -10.30
CA ARG A 39 17.63 3.90 -9.12
C ARG A 39 16.16 3.52 -9.02
N LEU A 40 15.41 3.74 -10.10
CA LEU A 40 13.97 3.47 -10.11
C LEU A 40 13.67 1.97 -9.96
N THR A 41 14.49 1.13 -10.60
CA THR A 41 14.40 -0.33 -10.41
C THR A 41 14.67 -0.71 -8.96
N GLY A 42 15.66 -0.08 -8.31
CA GLY A 42 15.96 -0.27 -6.89
C GLY A 42 14.80 0.14 -5.96
N ILE A 43 14.18 1.30 -6.20
CA ILE A 43 13.02 1.77 -5.43
C ILE A 43 11.84 0.81 -5.56
N VAL A 44 11.52 0.37 -6.77
CA VAL A 44 10.42 -0.57 -7.02
C VAL A 44 10.70 -1.92 -6.37
N ALA A 45 11.93 -2.43 -6.48
CA ALA A 45 12.34 -3.67 -5.82
C ALA A 45 12.22 -3.58 -4.29
N LEU A 46 12.65 -2.45 -3.69
CA LEU A 46 12.49 -2.18 -2.26
C LEU A 46 11.02 -2.09 -1.85
N ALA A 47 10.19 -1.39 -2.61
CA ALA A 47 8.76 -1.29 -2.34
C ALA A 47 8.07 -2.67 -2.42
N GLN A 48 8.44 -3.50 -3.39
CA GLN A 48 7.92 -4.85 -3.53
C GLN A 48 8.38 -5.76 -2.38
N LEU A 49 9.65 -5.67 -1.97
CA LEU A 49 10.13 -6.37 -0.78
C LEU A 49 9.35 -5.93 0.46
N PHE A 50 9.16 -4.62 0.65
CA PHE A 50 8.38 -4.08 1.76
C PHE A 50 6.94 -4.62 1.78
N LEU A 51 6.25 -4.59 0.64
CA LEU A 51 4.89 -5.12 0.49
C LEU A 51 4.81 -6.63 0.74
N MET A 52 5.84 -7.40 0.37
CA MET A 52 5.89 -8.85 0.64
C MET A 52 6.24 -9.16 2.10
N THR A 53 7.05 -8.32 2.76
CA THR A 53 7.52 -8.57 4.13
C THR A 53 6.56 -8.07 5.20
N THR A 54 5.72 -7.09 4.90
CA THR A 54 4.87 -6.42 5.89
C THR A 54 3.40 -6.63 5.55
N LEU A 55 2.67 -7.21 6.50
CA LEU A 55 1.21 -7.29 6.38
C LEU A 55 0.60 -5.92 6.71
N PRO A 56 -0.43 -5.46 5.98
CA PRO A 56 -1.09 -4.18 6.27
C PRO A 56 -1.54 -4.06 7.73
N GLN A 57 -2.01 -5.15 8.33
CA GLN A 57 -2.41 -5.22 9.74
C GLN A 57 -1.27 -4.87 10.72
N GLU A 58 -0.01 -5.20 10.39
CA GLU A 58 1.14 -4.89 11.24
C GLU A 58 1.40 -3.38 11.29
N ILE A 59 1.17 -2.67 10.17
CA ILE A 59 1.31 -1.21 10.11
C ILE A 59 0.30 -0.55 11.04
N PHE A 60 -0.96 -0.98 11.03
CA PHE A 60 -2.00 -0.41 11.89
C PHE A 60 -1.82 -0.78 13.38
N ARG A 61 -1.21 -1.93 13.69
CA ARG A 61 -0.77 -2.26 15.06
C ARG A 61 0.34 -1.33 15.55
N LEU A 62 1.24 -0.86 14.67
CA LEU A 62 2.20 0.17 15.06
C LEU A 62 1.48 1.49 15.37
N PHE A 63 0.45 1.86 14.61
CA PHE A 63 -0.38 3.03 14.93
C PHE A 63 -1.12 2.90 16.28
N SER A 64 -1.52 1.69 16.68
CA SER A 64 -2.15 1.48 17.99
C SER A 64 -1.22 1.81 19.16
N SER A 65 0.10 1.69 18.95
CA SER A 65 1.10 2.09 19.96
C SER A 65 1.19 3.60 20.14
N TRP A 66 0.87 4.39 19.09
CA TRP A 66 0.82 5.85 19.16
C TRP A 66 -0.51 6.33 19.74
N HIS A 67 -1.64 5.76 19.28
CA HIS A 67 -2.99 6.03 19.78
C HIS A 67 -3.83 4.76 19.72
N ARG A 68 -4.22 4.26 20.90
CA ARG A 68 -4.95 2.99 21.06
C ARG A 68 -6.23 2.95 20.22
N ASP A 69 -7.06 3.99 20.31
CA ASP A 69 -8.36 4.03 19.64
C ASP A 69 -8.22 4.04 18.12
N LEU A 70 -7.27 4.83 17.59
CA LEU A 70 -7.04 4.90 16.14
C LEU A 70 -6.56 3.57 15.60
N GLY A 71 -5.61 2.92 16.27
CA GLY A 71 -5.13 1.61 15.86
C GLY A 71 -6.22 0.53 15.93
N LEU A 72 -7.08 0.56 16.95
CA LEU A 72 -8.23 -0.33 17.03
C LEU A 72 -9.19 -0.11 15.87
N ILE A 73 -9.62 1.14 15.63
CA ILE A 73 -10.56 1.47 14.56
C ILE A 73 -10.00 1.01 13.20
N MET A 74 -8.72 1.29 12.92
CA MET A 74 -8.10 0.87 11.67
C MET A 74 -8.04 -0.65 11.49
N LEU A 75 -7.74 -1.39 12.56
CA LEU A 75 -7.70 -2.85 12.51
C LEU A 75 -9.10 -3.44 12.26
N LEU A 76 -10.12 -2.90 12.94
CA LEU A 76 -11.51 -3.26 12.74
C LEU A 76 -11.97 -2.98 11.31
N LEU A 77 -11.59 -1.83 10.74
CA LEU A 77 -11.91 -1.46 9.36
C LEU A 77 -11.27 -2.40 8.33
N LEU A 78 -10.01 -2.78 8.53
CA LEU A 78 -9.34 -3.74 7.64
C LEU A 78 -10.02 -5.11 7.66
N ASP A 79 -10.37 -5.61 8.85
CA ASP A 79 -11.03 -6.91 9.00
C ASP A 79 -12.49 -6.88 8.49
N LEU A 80 -13.13 -5.70 8.49
CA LEU A 80 -14.47 -5.49 7.95
C LEU A 80 -14.48 -5.48 6.41
N LEU A 81 -13.40 -5.05 5.76
CA LEU A 81 -13.30 -4.91 4.31
C LEU A 81 -13.64 -6.19 3.52
N PRO A 82 -13.07 -7.38 3.82
CA PRO A 82 -13.43 -8.61 3.11
C PRO A 82 -14.91 -8.97 3.27
N VAL A 83 -15.48 -8.72 4.45
CA VAL A 83 -16.90 -9.00 4.74
C VAL A 83 -17.81 -8.07 3.94
N LEU A 84 -17.44 -6.80 3.79
CA LEU A 84 -18.20 -5.86 2.95
C LEU A 84 -18.18 -6.28 1.48
N LEU A 85 -17.04 -6.77 0.97
CA LEU A 85 -16.94 -7.26 -0.41
C LEU A 85 -17.88 -8.45 -0.65
N GLU A 86 -17.91 -9.41 0.28
CA GLU A 86 -18.82 -10.56 0.21
C GLU A 86 -20.30 -10.12 0.30
N GLU A 87 -20.63 -9.23 1.24
CA GLU A 87 -22.00 -8.70 1.36
C GLU A 87 -22.43 -7.90 0.13
N MET A 88 -21.50 -7.15 -0.49
CA MET A 88 -21.75 -6.46 -1.76
C MET A 88 -22.00 -7.45 -2.88
N GLU A 89 -21.23 -8.53 -2.99
CA GLU A 89 -21.41 -9.55 -4.02
C GLU A 89 -22.77 -10.27 -3.88
N ILE A 90 -23.12 -10.70 -2.67
CA ILE A 90 -24.42 -11.33 -2.38
C ILE A 90 -25.57 -10.37 -2.72
N THR A 91 -25.45 -9.10 -2.33
CA THR A 91 -26.47 -8.09 -2.60
C THR A 91 -26.57 -7.78 -4.09
N ALA A 92 -25.44 -7.73 -4.81
CA ALA A 92 -25.41 -7.56 -6.26
C ALA A 92 -26.14 -8.69 -6.98
N GLN A 93 -25.85 -9.95 -6.62
CA GLN A 93 -26.52 -11.12 -7.19
C GLN A 93 -28.02 -11.12 -6.89
N ALA A 94 -28.43 -10.83 -5.65
CA ALA A 94 -29.84 -10.75 -5.27
C ALA A 94 -30.60 -9.67 -6.04
N GLN A 95 -29.99 -8.51 -6.27
CA GLN A 95 -30.61 -7.44 -7.05
C GLN A 95 -30.64 -7.76 -8.55
N GLN A 96 -29.63 -8.44 -9.09
CA GLN A 96 -29.65 -8.93 -10.48
C GLN A 96 -30.83 -9.88 -10.72
N THR A 97 -31.10 -10.81 -9.80
CA THR A 97 -32.28 -11.71 -9.86
C THR A 97 -33.61 -10.93 -9.83
N ARG A 98 -33.64 -9.75 -9.18
CA ARG A 98 -34.81 -8.85 -9.14
C ARG A 98 -34.97 -7.98 -10.40
N GLY A 99 -34.18 -8.23 -11.45
CA GLY A 99 -34.31 -7.55 -12.74
C GLY A 99 -33.55 -6.23 -12.84
N LEU A 100 -32.58 -6.00 -11.95
CA LEU A 100 -31.72 -4.82 -11.96
C LEU A 100 -30.76 -4.89 -13.17
N SER A 101 -30.89 -3.96 -14.12
CA SER A 101 -30.12 -3.97 -15.38
C SER A 101 -29.06 -2.85 -15.47
N TRP A 102 -27.89 -3.18 -16.01
CA TRP A 102 -26.73 -2.28 -16.11
C TRP A 102 -26.60 -1.57 -17.47
N ASN A 103 -27.69 -1.50 -18.25
CA ASN A 103 -27.64 -1.03 -19.65
C ASN A 103 -27.46 0.49 -19.79
N ASN A 104 -28.16 1.30 -19.00
CA ASN A 104 -28.18 2.76 -19.16
C ASN A 104 -27.51 3.45 -17.97
N LEU A 105 -26.90 4.62 -18.15
CA LEU A 105 -26.29 5.41 -17.06
C LEU A 105 -27.26 5.62 -15.88
N VAL A 106 -28.52 5.93 -16.17
CA VAL A 106 -29.58 6.10 -15.14
C VAL A 106 -29.90 4.77 -14.44
N SER A 107 -29.90 3.65 -15.16
CA SER A 107 -30.15 2.33 -14.57
C SER A 107 -28.96 1.87 -13.71
N LYS A 108 -27.72 2.21 -14.09
CA LYS A 108 -26.51 1.98 -13.28
C LYS A 108 -26.56 2.73 -11.96
N ILE A 109 -26.94 4.02 -11.97
CA ILE A 109 -27.06 4.80 -10.72
C ILE A 109 -28.11 4.19 -9.79
N ARG A 110 -29.29 3.86 -10.32
CA ARG A 110 -30.34 3.17 -9.55
C ARG A 110 -29.85 1.83 -9.01
N ALA A 111 -29.07 1.10 -9.81
CA ALA A 111 -28.48 -0.18 -9.42
C ALA A 111 -27.48 -0.05 -8.26
N TYR A 112 -26.59 0.93 -8.32
CA TYR A 112 -25.67 1.23 -7.23
C TYR A 112 -26.41 1.60 -5.94
N LEU A 113 -27.41 2.47 -6.01
CA LEU A 113 -28.19 2.86 -4.83
C LEU A 113 -28.93 1.66 -4.22
N ALA A 114 -29.53 0.79 -5.04
CA ALA A 114 -30.22 -0.41 -4.58
C ALA A 114 -29.30 -1.44 -3.90
N MET A 115 -27.99 -1.40 -4.20
CA MET A 115 -26.97 -2.24 -3.57
C MET A 115 -26.36 -1.59 -2.31
N ILE A 116 -26.04 -0.30 -2.37
CA ILE A 116 -25.40 0.44 -1.27
C ILE A 116 -26.32 0.52 -0.05
N ILE A 117 -27.61 0.83 -0.24
CA ILE A 117 -28.53 1.01 0.89
C ILE A 117 -28.59 -0.23 1.81
N PRO A 118 -28.83 -1.46 1.30
CA PRO A 118 -28.81 -2.66 2.12
C PRO A 118 -27.46 -2.90 2.83
N VAL A 119 -26.35 -2.70 2.12
CA VAL A 119 -25.00 -2.95 2.66
C VAL A 119 -24.67 -1.96 3.77
N VAL A 120 -25.03 -0.67 3.61
CA VAL A 120 -24.83 0.34 4.64
C VAL A 120 -25.64 0.01 5.89
N ILE A 121 -26.91 -0.37 5.76
CA ILE A 121 -27.74 -0.76 6.91
C ILE A 121 -27.14 -1.97 7.64
N LYS A 122 -26.68 -3.00 6.90
CA LYS A 122 -26.01 -4.17 7.48
C LYS A 122 -24.71 -3.78 8.21
N SER A 123 -23.90 -2.93 7.60
CA SER A 123 -22.65 -2.44 8.21
C SER A 123 -22.90 -1.64 9.49
N LEU A 124 -23.98 -0.85 9.54
CA LEU A 124 -24.34 -0.06 10.71
C LEU A 124 -24.78 -0.98 11.86
N ASN A 125 -25.61 -1.97 11.58
CA ASN A 125 -26.00 -2.98 12.57
C ASN A 125 -24.79 -3.76 13.10
N ARG A 126 -23.86 -4.11 12.21
CA ARG A 126 -22.60 -4.77 12.59
C ARG A 126 -21.74 -3.86 13.47
N ALA A 127 -21.60 -2.58 13.11
CA ALA A 127 -20.86 -1.60 13.89
C ALA A 127 -21.48 -1.42 15.28
N HIS A 128 -22.80 -1.33 15.38
CA HIS A 128 -23.50 -1.30 16.67
C HIS A 128 -23.26 -2.56 17.50
N GLY A 129 -23.32 -3.74 16.88
CA GLY A 129 -22.99 -5.00 17.55
C GLY A 129 -21.54 -5.02 18.07
N MET A 130 -20.59 -4.58 17.24
CA MET A 130 -19.17 -4.51 17.62
C MET A 130 -18.95 -3.50 18.74
N ALA A 131 -19.59 -2.34 18.69
CA ALA A 131 -19.53 -1.32 19.74
C ALA A 131 -20.09 -1.85 21.07
N TYR A 132 -21.23 -2.54 21.03
CA TYR A 132 -21.81 -3.16 22.23
C TYR A 132 -20.90 -4.25 22.80
N LEU A 133 -20.29 -5.07 21.96
CA LEU A 133 -19.31 -6.09 22.40
C LEU A 133 -18.06 -5.46 23.00
N LEU A 134 -17.57 -4.36 22.45
CA LEU A 134 -16.43 -3.61 22.99
C LEU A 134 -16.79 -3.00 24.35
N TYR A 135 -17.98 -2.41 24.48
CA TYR A 135 -18.50 -1.90 25.75
C TYR A 135 -18.58 -3.00 26.82
N LEU A 136 -19.16 -4.16 26.50
CA LEU A 136 -19.22 -5.32 27.41
C LEU A 136 -17.84 -5.86 27.79
N ARG A 137 -16.84 -5.70 26.93
CA ARG A 137 -15.44 -6.07 27.21
C ARG A 137 -14.69 -5.00 28.03
N GLY A 138 -15.37 -3.95 28.49
CA GLY A 138 -14.78 -2.86 29.27
C GLY A 138 -13.98 -1.87 28.42
N TYR A 139 -14.20 -1.81 27.10
CA TYR A 139 -13.56 -0.81 26.26
C TYR A 139 -14.17 0.58 26.53
N GLY A 140 -13.34 1.52 26.99
CA GLY A 140 -13.77 2.90 27.29
C GLY A 140 -13.96 3.22 28.78
N GLU A 141 -13.85 2.23 29.67
CA GLU A 141 -13.73 2.50 31.11
C GLU A 141 -12.28 2.87 31.47
N ASP A 142 -12.11 3.93 32.26
CA ASP A 142 -10.83 4.59 32.51
C ASP A 142 -9.92 3.77 33.46
N VAL A 143 -8.65 3.64 33.06
CA VAL A 143 -7.47 3.16 33.79
C VAL A 143 -7.57 1.86 34.60
N GLN A 144 -7.38 0.73 33.93
CA GLN A 144 -6.14 0.01 34.21
C GLN A 144 -5.28 0.08 32.96
N LYS A 145 -4.14 0.75 33.12
CA LYS A 145 -2.99 0.59 32.25
C LYS A 145 -2.85 -0.92 32.06
N GLN A 146 -3.24 -1.45 30.89
CA GLN A 146 -2.45 -2.51 30.33
C GLN A 146 -1.04 -1.94 30.40
N PRO A 147 -0.15 -2.51 31.24
CA PRO A 147 1.19 -2.00 31.30
C PRO A 147 1.66 -1.94 29.86
N ALA A 148 2.46 -0.93 29.54
CA ALA A 148 3.34 -0.99 28.38
C ALA A 148 4.36 -2.12 28.61
N GLY A 149 3.85 -3.32 28.81
CA GLY A 149 4.50 -4.55 29.16
C GLY A 149 4.41 -5.40 27.92
N ASP A 150 5.46 -5.28 27.10
CA ASP A 150 6.33 -6.39 26.69
C ASP A 150 5.71 -7.71 26.16
N THR A 151 4.41 -7.74 25.93
CA THR A 151 3.65 -8.95 25.63
C THR A 151 3.33 -9.00 24.15
N PHE A 152 4.37 -9.42 23.42
CA PHE A 152 4.38 -9.96 22.06
C PHE A 152 4.22 -8.99 20.89
N LEU A 153 5.33 -8.35 20.54
CA LEU A 153 5.91 -8.67 19.23
C LEU A 153 7.21 -9.45 19.46
N PRO A 154 7.23 -10.79 19.44
CA PRO A 154 8.21 -11.36 18.55
C PRO A 154 7.81 -10.75 17.20
N ILE A 155 8.55 -9.76 16.74
CA ILE A 155 8.57 -9.51 15.31
C ILE A 155 8.98 -10.87 14.77
N ARG A 156 8.00 -11.68 14.36
CA ARG A 156 8.21 -12.89 13.58
C ARG A 156 8.57 -12.43 12.18
N ALA A 157 9.53 -11.51 12.10
CA ALA A 157 10.51 -11.47 11.07
C ALA A 157 11.09 -12.87 11.08
N LYS A 158 10.56 -13.73 10.21
CA LYS A 158 11.28 -14.88 9.71
C LYS A 158 12.71 -14.36 9.47
N LYS A 159 13.65 -14.86 10.28
CA LYS A 159 15.03 -14.36 10.40
C LYS A 159 15.70 -14.16 9.04
N GLY A 160 15.25 -14.89 8.01
CA GLY A 160 15.69 -14.77 6.62
C GLY A 160 15.36 -13.46 5.89
N TYR A 161 14.24 -12.79 6.17
CA TYR A 161 13.86 -11.57 5.43
C TYR A 161 14.60 -10.30 5.90
N ARG A 162 15.11 -10.29 7.14
CA ARG A 162 15.90 -9.16 7.66
C ARG A 162 17.19 -8.95 6.87
N TRP A 163 17.80 -10.04 6.40
CA TRP A 163 19.01 -9.96 5.58
C TRP A 163 18.69 -9.44 4.17
N LEU A 164 17.57 -9.88 3.57
CA LEU A 164 17.09 -9.37 2.28
C LEU A 164 16.73 -7.87 2.34
N ALA A 165 16.11 -7.41 3.43
CA ALA A 165 15.85 -5.99 3.66
C ALA A 165 17.14 -5.18 3.85
N ALA A 166 18.12 -5.70 4.62
CA ALA A 166 19.41 -5.03 4.79
C ALA A 166 20.21 -4.94 3.49
N VAL A 167 20.18 -5.98 2.65
CA VAL A 167 20.85 -6.01 1.34
C VAL A 167 20.24 -4.99 0.38
N SER A 168 18.91 -4.89 0.35
CA SER A 168 18.20 -3.95 -0.53
C SER A 168 18.34 -2.50 -0.07
N VAL A 169 18.36 -2.23 1.24
CA VAL A 169 18.66 -0.90 1.79
C VAL A 169 20.11 -0.50 1.51
N SER A 170 21.07 -1.43 1.68
CA SER A 170 22.48 -1.20 1.32
C SER A 170 22.65 -0.88 -0.16
N PHE A 171 21.97 -1.61 -1.05
CA PHE A 171 21.98 -1.34 -2.48
C PHE A 171 21.43 0.07 -2.82
N PHE A 172 20.40 0.52 -2.12
CA PHE A 172 19.84 1.87 -2.29
C PHE A 172 20.78 2.97 -1.78
N ILE A 173 21.44 2.75 -0.64
CA ILE A 173 22.45 3.68 -0.09
C ILE A 173 23.63 3.82 -1.06
N VAL A 174 24.10 2.72 -1.66
CA VAL A 174 25.15 2.74 -2.68
C VAL A 174 24.69 3.52 -3.93
N ASN A 175 23.43 3.36 -4.34
CA ASN A 175 22.85 4.12 -5.46
C ASN A 175 22.77 5.63 -5.16
N LEU A 176 22.47 6.00 -3.90
CA LEU A 176 22.45 7.38 -3.43
C LEU A 176 23.86 7.98 -3.38
N ALA A 177 24.85 7.22 -2.92
CA ALA A 177 26.25 7.66 -2.86
C ALA A 177 26.83 7.92 -4.26
N LEU A 178 26.51 7.07 -5.24
CA LEU A 178 26.90 7.28 -6.64
C LEU A 178 26.31 8.57 -7.23
N LEU A 179 25.11 8.98 -6.82
CA LEU A 179 24.50 10.26 -7.23
C LEU A 179 25.28 11.45 -6.67
N ILE A 180 25.64 11.41 -5.37
CA ILE A 180 26.39 12.49 -4.73
C ILE A 180 27.75 12.67 -5.39
N GLN A 181 28.44 11.58 -5.75
CA GLN A 181 29.70 11.64 -6.48
C GLN A 181 29.56 12.22 -7.89
N TYR A 182 28.51 11.84 -8.64
CA TYR A 182 28.29 12.34 -10.01
C TYR A 182 27.73 13.76 -10.08
N ARG A 183 27.18 14.31 -8.99
CA ARG A 183 26.69 15.69 -8.89
C ARG A 183 27.79 16.68 -8.48
N LEU A 184 28.91 16.19 -7.96
CA LEU A 184 30.06 16.97 -7.47
C LEU A 184 31.23 17.02 -8.49
N LEU A 185 31.10 16.35 -9.63
CA LEU A 185 31.98 16.40 -10.80
C LEU A 185 31.27 17.13 -11.93
#